data_AF-A0A183B703-F1
#
_entry.id   AF-A0A183B703-F1
#
_cell.length_a   1.000
_cell.length_b   1.000
_cell.length_c   1.000
_cell.angle_alpha   90.00
_cell.angle_beta   90.00
_cell.angle_gamma   90.00
#
_symmetry.space_group_name_H-M   'P 1'
#
loop_
_entity.id
_entity.type
_entity.pdbx_description
1 polymer ?
#
loop_
_entity_poly.entity_id
_entity_poly.type
_entity_poly.pdbx_seq_one_letter_code
_entity_poly.pdbx_strand_id
1 'polypeptide(L)'
;LWKFQQQHRQKLDELYGLKRWQIGEVASKIGQLYHLYYLRSSELHYLTESFAFFSAIRTRGYYSKASKEERPDLMVKKLRYYARFILVCLLLRKMKLVHELLREFSKQVEEYTAVYDPEDQSEWDMVVQEIREFVEGEALLNVLNPDSTATVLKHRLSPLNNPQVEKCGSGYMQLSEVLIVGNCYEQTRFSELSLDMYRMLQTLERDPLDTLHGSTTSVPNSRLSGLGSLENGLPASGHANDEAGSNGASGCGPTRPHNPHKYLLYKPTFSQFNTVIAAAFKDVSATGAVLLYISADGIRTPTAKYGDERKRFLTCFTELLLISAG
;
A
#
# COMPACT_ATOMS: atom_id res chain seq x y z
N LEU A 1 -5.22 -14.71 18.11
CA LEU A 1 -3.81 -14.91 18.55
C LEU A 1 -3.30 -13.78 19.46
N TRP A 2 -3.32 -12.51 19.02
CA TRP A 2 -2.78 -11.40 19.83
C TRP A 2 -3.43 -11.25 21.21
N LYS A 3 -4.75 -11.36 21.30
CA LYS A 3 -5.49 -11.34 22.57
C LYS A 3 -5.11 -12.51 23.48
N PHE A 4 -5.02 -13.72 22.91
CA PHE A 4 -4.65 -14.94 23.64
C PHE A 4 -3.29 -14.79 24.33
N GLN A 5 -2.27 -14.29 23.61
CA GLN A 5 -0.94 -14.11 24.22
C GLN A 5 -0.86 -12.98 25.26
N GLN A 6 -1.79 -11.99 25.23
CA GLN A 6 -1.90 -11.00 26.31
C GLN A 6 -2.53 -11.62 27.56
N GLN A 7 -3.66 -12.31 27.38
CA GLN A 7 -4.42 -12.90 28.48
C GLN A 7 -3.66 -14.01 29.21
N HIS A 8 -2.82 -14.76 28.50
CA HIS A 8 -2.04 -15.86 29.06
C HIS A 8 -0.54 -15.53 29.17
N ARG A 9 -0.17 -14.24 29.18
CA ARG A 9 1.24 -13.79 29.16
C ARG A 9 2.09 -14.47 30.23
N GLN A 10 1.62 -14.44 31.48
CA GLN A 10 2.37 -14.96 32.62
C GLN A 10 2.69 -16.44 32.44
N LYS A 11 1.67 -17.24 32.08
CA LYS A 11 1.83 -18.69 31.84
C LYS A 11 2.78 -18.97 30.67
N LEU A 12 2.70 -18.19 29.59
CA LEU A 12 3.56 -18.35 28.42
C LEU A 12 5.03 -18.03 28.72
N ASP A 13 5.28 -17.03 29.57
CA ASP A 13 6.64 -16.65 29.98
C ASP A 13 7.22 -17.68 30.98
N GLU A 14 6.52 -17.91 32.10
CA GLU A 14 7.02 -18.72 33.22
C GLU A 14 7.11 -20.23 32.91
N LEU A 15 6.11 -20.79 32.21
CA LEU A 15 6.06 -22.25 31.96
C LEU A 15 6.63 -22.65 30.61
N TYR A 16 6.53 -21.79 29.60
CA TYR A 16 6.91 -22.11 28.22
C TYR A 16 8.10 -21.30 27.71
N GLY A 17 8.64 -20.38 28.52
CA GLY A 17 9.83 -19.60 28.16
C GLY A 17 9.64 -18.70 26.95
N LEU A 18 8.44 -18.12 26.76
CA LEU A 18 8.14 -17.25 25.63
C LEU A 18 9.06 -16.03 25.62
N LYS A 19 10.03 -16.01 24.70
CA LYS A 19 10.99 -14.93 24.57
C LYS A 19 10.32 -13.66 24.01
N ARG A 20 10.86 -12.51 24.42
CA ARG A 20 10.37 -11.18 24.01
C ARG A 20 10.33 -10.99 22.48
N TRP A 21 11.32 -11.52 21.76
CA TRP A 21 11.36 -11.42 20.30
C TRP A 21 10.32 -12.27 19.59
N GLN A 22 9.88 -13.39 20.19
CA GLN A 22 8.80 -14.22 19.65
C GLN A 22 7.46 -13.45 19.64
N ILE A 23 7.24 -12.60 20.65
CA ILE A 23 6.09 -11.67 20.67
C ILE A 23 6.20 -10.66 19.52
N GLY A 24 7.42 -10.15 19.28
CA GLY A 24 7.72 -9.28 18.14
C GLY A 24 7.41 -9.95 16.81
N GLU A 25 7.76 -11.23 16.64
CA GLU A 25 7.43 -11.99 15.43
C GLU A 25 5.92 -12.15 15.23
N VAL A 26 5.17 -12.45 16.30
CA VAL A 26 3.71 -12.53 16.22
C VAL A 26 3.12 -11.19 15.80
N ALA A 27 3.59 -10.08 16.39
CA ALA A 27 3.18 -8.73 15.99
C ALA A 27 3.53 -8.44 14.52
N SER A 28 4.73 -8.81 14.08
CA SER A 28 5.19 -8.59 12.70
C SER A 28 4.34 -9.36 11.69
N LYS A 29 3.96 -10.60 12.01
CA LYS A 29 3.08 -11.43 11.16
C LYS A 29 1.68 -10.84 11.08
N ILE A 30 1.13 -10.36 12.19
CA ILE A 30 -0.19 -9.70 12.19
C ILE A 30 -0.14 -8.40 11.38
N GLY A 31 0.90 -7.58 11.56
CA GLY A 31 1.11 -6.38 10.75
C GLY A 31 1.19 -6.70 9.26
N GLN A 32 1.88 -7.78 8.88
CA GLN A 32 1.95 -8.25 7.50
C GLN A 32 0.57 -8.68 6.94
N LEU A 33 -0.25 -9.37 7.74
CA LEU A 33 -1.60 -9.77 7.31
C LEU A 33 -2.48 -8.57 7.01
N TYR A 34 -2.45 -7.55 7.87
CA TYR A 34 -3.16 -6.29 7.63
C TYR A 34 -2.67 -5.56 6.39
N HIS A 35 -1.35 -5.50 6.17
CA HIS A 35 -0.77 -4.91 4.96
C HIS A 35 -1.22 -5.67 3.70
N LEU A 36 -1.23 -7.00 3.72
CA LEU A 36 -1.69 -7.81 2.60
C LEU A 36 -3.18 -7.60 2.29
N TYR A 37 -4.00 -7.43 3.32
CA TYR A 37 -5.41 -7.07 3.15
C TYR A 37 -5.57 -5.68 2.54
N TYR A 38 -4.76 -4.70 2.96
CA TYR A 38 -4.73 -3.38 2.35
C TYR A 38 -4.38 -3.45 0.86
N LEU A 39 -3.35 -4.21 0.46
CA LEU A 39 -2.95 -4.29 -0.96
C LEU A 39 -4.09 -4.75 -1.89
N ARG A 40 -5.02 -5.57 -1.39
CA ARG A 40 -6.17 -6.06 -2.16
C ARG A 40 -7.40 -5.18 -2.06
N SER A 41 -7.67 -4.62 -0.89
CA SER A 41 -8.90 -3.85 -0.61
C SER A 41 -8.76 -2.35 -0.82
N SER A 42 -7.51 -1.86 -0.83
CA SER A 42 -7.19 -0.43 -0.78
C SER A 42 -7.72 0.31 0.46
N GLU A 43 -8.17 -0.42 1.48
CA GLU A 43 -8.75 0.16 2.69
C GLU A 43 -7.66 0.58 3.68
N LEU A 44 -7.52 1.89 3.89
CA LEU A 44 -6.46 2.46 4.72
C LEU A 44 -6.53 2.10 6.20
N HIS A 45 -7.71 1.70 6.68
CA HIS A 45 -7.84 1.22 8.05
C HIS A 45 -6.88 0.05 8.29
N TYR A 46 -6.81 -0.92 7.36
CA TYR A 46 -5.88 -2.05 7.47
C TYR A 46 -4.41 -1.60 7.39
N LEU A 47 -4.08 -0.63 6.55
CA LEU A 47 -2.72 -0.08 6.50
C LEU A 47 -2.34 0.60 7.82
N THR A 48 -3.30 1.27 8.46
CA THR A 48 -3.14 1.93 9.77
C THR A 48 -2.95 0.91 10.89
N GLU A 49 -3.70 -0.19 10.89
CA GLU A 49 -3.50 -1.30 11.82
C GLU A 49 -2.12 -1.94 11.64
N SER A 50 -1.70 -2.18 10.39
CA SER A 50 -0.35 -2.67 10.09
C SER A 50 0.74 -1.77 10.67
N PHE A 51 0.58 -0.45 10.48
CA PHE A 51 1.46 0.56 11.07
C PHE A 51 1.49 0.48 12.60
N ALA A 52 0.35 0.32 13.27
CA ALA A 52 0.28 0.23 14.72
C ALA A 52 1.08 -0.96 15.26
N PHE A 53 0.97 -2.13 14.62
CA PHE A 53 1.76 -3.32 15.00
C PHE A 53 3.26 -3.09 14.80
N PHE A 54 3.68 -2.57 13.65
CA PHE A 54 5.10 -2.33 13.40
C PHE A 54 5.68 -1.24 14.32
N SER A 55 4.94 -0.16 14.55
CA SER A 55 5.33 0.88 15.49
C SER A 55 5.47 0.31 16.91
N ALA A 56 4.55 -0.56 17.35
CA ALA A 56 4.63 -1.19 18.66
C ALA A 56 5.88 -2.07 18.80
N ILE A 57 6.33 -2.71 17.72
CA ILE A 57 7.58 -3.50 17.71
C ILE A 57 8.80 -2.60 17.97
N ARG A 58 8.88 -1.45 17.27
CA ARG A 58 9.93 -0.44 17.48
C ARG A 58 9.91 0.08 18.92
N THR A 59 8.79 0.66 19.35
CA THR A 59 8.67 1.35 20.65
C THR A 59 8.92 0.42 21.83
N ARG A 60 8.51 -0.85 21.74
CA ARG A 60 8.72 -1.83 22.81
C ARG A 60 10.04 -2.58 22.70
N GLY A 61 10.81 -2.35 21.64
CA GLY A 61 12.12 -2.98 21.44
C GLY A 61 12.06 -4.51 21.50
N TYR A 62 11.10 -5.16 20.82
CA TYR A 62 10.99 -6.63 20.87
C TYR A 62 12.25 -7.33 20.34
N TYR A 63 12.99 -6.69 19.44
CA TYR A 63 14.24 -7.19 18.86
C TYR A 63 15.52 -6.55 19.47
N SER A 64 15.44 -5.94 20.66
CA SER A 64 16.58 -5.24 21.27
C SER A 64 17.78 -6.14 21.61
N LYS A 65 17.55 -7.45 21.81
CA LYS A 65 18.59 -8.45 22.09
C LYS A 65 18.93 -9.33 20.88
N ALA A 66 18.50 -8.96 19.68
CA ALA A 66 18.61 -9.83 18.51
C ALA A 66 20.06 -10.19 18.14
N SER A 67 20.97 -9.23 18.19
CA SER A 67 22.40 -9.41 17.90
C SER A 67 23.17 -10.21 18.97
N LYS A 68 22.52 -10.57 20.08
CA LYS A 68 23.12 -11.39 21.14
C LYS A 68 22.86 -12.88 20.98
N GLU A 69 21.99 -13.28 20.05
CA GLU A 69 21.74 -14.69 19.78
C GLU A 69 22.81 -15.21 18.82
N GLU A 70 23.30 -16.42 19.03
CA GLU A 70 24.37 -17.02 18.22
C GLU A 70 23.95 -17.24 16.75
N ARG A 71 22.65 -17.43 16.52
CA ARG A 71 22.12 -17.70 15.17
C ARG A 71 21.64 -16.42 14.48
N PRO A 72 22.00 -16.21 13.19
CA PRO A 72 21.62 -15.03 12.43
C PRO A 72 20.11 -14.93 12.14
N ASP A 73 19.36 -16.03 12.27
CA ASP A 73 17.92 -16.12 11.96
C ASP A 73 17.10 -14.98 12.58
N LEU A 74 17.44 -14.60 13.82
CA LEU A 74 16.71 -13.55 14.52
C LEU A 74 17.01 -12.16 13.96
N MET A 75 18.25 -11.92 13.52
CA MET A 75 18.61 -10.68 12.85
C MET A 75 17.94 -10.59 11.48
N VAL A 76 17.92 -11.67 10.69
CA VAL A 76 17.18 -11.71 9.41
C VAL A 76 15.70 -11.37 9.62
N LYS A 77 15.06 -11.91 10.67
CA LYS A 77 13.68 -11.54 11.04
C LYS A 77 13.53 -10.06 11.36
N LYS A 78 14.50 -9.48 12.08
CA LYS A 78 14.54 -8.04 12.40
C LYS A 78 14.72 -7.18 11.15
N LEU A 79 15.61 -7.55 10.24
CA LEU A 79 15.82 -6.85 8.97
C LEU A 79 14.56 -6.86 8.10
N ARG A 80 13.92 -8.02 7.95
CA ARG A 80 12.64 -8.14 7.22
C ARG A 80 11.51 -7.34 7.88
N TYR A 81 11.53 -7.18 9.20
CA TYR A 81 10.60 -6.31 9.91
C TYR A 81 10.80 -4.83 9.52
N TYR A 82 12.04 -4.34 9.51
CA TYR A 82 12.34 -2.96 9.13
C TYR A 82 11.92 -2.66 7.68
N ALA A 83 12.27 -3.53 6.73
CA ALA A 83 11.88 -3.36 5.32
C ALA A 83 10.36 -3.22 5.17
N ARG A 84 9.57 -4.09 5.85
CA ARG A 84 8.10 -4.00 5.83
C ARG A 84 7.57 -2.75 6.51
N PHE A 85 8.18 -2.33 7.62
CA PHE A 85 7.74 -1.13 8.32
C PHE A 85 7.98 0.14 7.48
N ILE A 86 9.13 0.21 6.80
CA ILE A 86 9.45 1.27 5.84
C ILE A 86 8.41 1.29 4.72
N LEU A 87 8.09 0.15 4.12
CA LEU A 87 7.07 0.05 3.06
C LEU A 87 5.70 0.58 3.52
N VAL A 88 5.24 0.18 4.71
CA VAL A 88 3.99 0.70 5.27
C VAL A 88 4.05 2.21 5.51
N CYS A 89 5.19 2.74 5.96
CA CYS A 89 5.37 4.18 6.16
C CYS A 89 5.38 4.96 4.83
N LEU A 90 5.96 4.39 3.77
CA LEU A 90 5.92 4.96 2.41
C LEU A 90 4.48 5.06 1.91
N LEU A 91 3.69 4.00 2.07
CA LEU A 91 2.28 3.95 1.65
C LEU A 91 1.39 4.92 2.46
N LEU A 92 1.70 5.12 3.74
CA LEU A 92 1.04 6.12 4.60
C LEU A 92 1.61 7.55 4.44
N ARG A 93 2.58 7.78 3.53
CA ARG A 93 3.23 9.09 3.31
C ARG A 93 3.89 9.66 4.57
N LYS A 94 4.31 8.83 5.52
CA LYS A 94 5.00 9.25 6.75
C LYS A 94 6.50 9.44 6.49
N MET A 95 6.86 10.34 5.57
CA MET A 95 8.23 10.47 5.06
C MET A 95 9.27 10.77 6.13
N LYS A 96 8.97 11.60 7.13
CA LYS A 96 9.89 11.84 8.27
C LYS A 96 10.31 10.54 8.94
N LEU A 97 9.33 9.67 9.21
CA LEU A 97 9.56 8.37 9.83
C LEU A 97 10.27 7.40 8.87
N VAL A 98 10.00 7.46 7.56
CA VAL A 98 10.74 6.68 6.56
C VAL A 98 12.24 6.97 6.63
N HIS A 99 12.64 8.26 6.71
CA HIS A 99 14.05 8.64 6.81
C HIS A 99 14.70 8.16 8.12
N GLU A 100 13.97 8.24 9.25
CA GLU A 100 14.44 7.68 10.52
C GLU A 100 14.64 6.17 10.44
N LEU A 101 13.65 5.45 9.92
CA LEU A 101 13.68 3.99 9.80
C LEU A 101 14.75 3.52 8.82
N LEU A 102 14.98 4.24 7.71
CA LEU A 102 16.05 3.91 6.77
C LEU A 102 17.43 4.00 7.45
N ARG A 103 17.68 5.06 8.23
CA ARG A 103 18.93 5.18 9.00
C ARG A 103 19.09 4.06 10.02
N GLU A 104 18.01 3.73 10.73
CA GLU A 104 18.01 2.60 11.67
C GLU A 104 18.26 1.28 10.94
N PHE A 105 17.62 1.05 9.80
CA PHE A 105 17.75 -0.16 8.99
C PHE A 105 19.16 -0.35 8.46
N SER A 106 19.79 0.70 7.90
CA SER A 106 21.19 0.65 7.47
C SER A 106 22.12 0.22 8.62
N LYS A 107 21.95 0.82 9.81
CA LYS A 107 22.73 0.42 11.00
C LYS A 107 22.50 -1.04 11.40
N GLN A 108 21.28 -1.55 11.22
CA GLN A 108 20.98 -2.95 11.52
C GLN A 108 21.58 -3.92 10.51
N VAL A 109 21.69 -3.54 9.24
CA VAL A 109 22.42 -4.31 8.22
C VAL A 109 23.91 -4.32 8.54
N GLU A 110 24.50 -3.17 8.87
CA GLU A 110 25.91 -3.08 9.30
C GLU A 110 26.21 -3.96 10.53
N GLU A 111 25.33 -3.94 11.55
CA GLU A 111 25.45 -4.79 12.74
C GLU A 111 25.31 -6.28 12.41
N TYR A 112 24.40 -6.64 11.51
CA TYR A 112 24.23 -8.01 11.03
C TYR A 112 25.48 -8.52 10.29
N THR A 113 26.03 -7.72 9.38
CA THR A 113 27.27 -8.03 8.69
C THR A 113 28.45 -8.18 9.63
N ALA A 114 28.64 -7.23 10.54
CA ALA A 114 29.80 -7.22 11.44
C ALA A 114 29.80 -8.39 12.44
N VAL A 115 28.62 -8.87 12.85
CA VAL A 115 28.52 -9.96 13.84
C VAL A 115 28.56 -11.33 13.19
N TYR A 116 27.96 -11.50 12.01
CA TYR A 116 27.73 -12.83 11.43
C TYR A 116 28.48 -13.13 10.14
N ASP A 117 29.12 -12.14 9.49
CA ASP A 117 29.79 -12.27 8.19
C ASP A 117 28.99 -13.12 7.17
N PRO A 118 27.75 -12.71 6.83
CA PRO A 118 26.82 -13.58 6.13
C PRO A 118 26.97 -13.48 4.60
N GLU A 119 26.72 -14.60 3.91
CA GLU A 119 26.80 -14.67 2.44
C GLU A 119 25.79 -13.74 1.74
N ASP A 120 24.67 -13.43 2.40
CA ASP A 120 23.58 -12.59 1.88
C ASP A 120 23.80 -11.08 2.13
N GLN A 121 24.97 -10.65 2.61
CA GLN A 121 25.27 -9.23 2.88
C GLN A 121 24.94 -8.35 1.66
N SER A 122 25.42 -8.73 0.47
CA SER A 122 25.25 -7.91 -0.74
C SER A 122 23.77 -7.71 -1.12
N GLU A 123 22.91 -8.68 -0.80
CA GLU A 123 21.47 -8.58 -1.02
C GLU A 123 20.86 -7.54 -0.08
N TRP A 124 21.26 -7.53 1.19
CA TRP A 124 20.78 -6.54 2.17
C TRP A 124 21.26 -5.13 1.87
N ASP A 125 22.51 -4.98 1.44
CA ASP A 125 23.05 -3.70 0.98
C ASP A 125 22.27 -3.18 -0.23
N MET A 126 21.92 -4.07 -1.17
CA MET A 126 21.06 -3.74 -2.31
C MET A 126 19.68 -3.27 -1.85
N VAL A 127 19.04 -3.94 -0.87
CA VAL A 127 17.74 -3.52 -0.33
C VAL A 127 17.82 -2.12 0.31
N VAL A 128 18.89 -1.82 1.06
CA VAL A 128 19.10 -0.47 1.62
C VAL A 128 19.22 0.57 0.51
N GLN A 129 19.96 0.25 -0.56
CA GLN A 129 20.16 1.14 -1.68
C GLN A 129 18.87 1.35 -2.49
N GLU A 130 18.10 0.29 -2.77
CA GLU A 130 16.78 0.37 -3.42
C GLU A 130 15.84 1.31 -2.66
N ILE A 131 15.76 1.20 -1.33
CA ILE A 131 14.93 2.10 -0.50
C ILE A 131 15.41 3.54 -0.60
N ARG A 132 16.72 3.76 -0.55
CA ARG A 132 17.32 5.11 -0.64
C ARG A 132 16.96 5.77 -1.97
N GLU A 133 17.21 5.08 -3.07
CA GLU A 133 16.89 5.56 -4.41
C GLU A 133 15.39 5.80 -4.57
N PHE A 134 14.55 4.92 -4.00
CA PHE A 134 13.10 5.09 -4.03
C PHE A 134 12.66 6.37 -3.32
N VAL A 135 13.20 6.66 -2.13
CA VAL A 135 12.89 7.89 -1.38
C VAL A 135 13.40 9.13 -2.12
N GLU A 136 14.60 9.08 -2.68
CA GLU A 136 15.17 10.17 -3.47
C GLU A 136 14.35 10.44 -4.73
N GLY A 137 14.00 9.39 -5.48
CA GLY A 137 13.18 9.49 -6.69
C GLY A 137 11.74 9.95 -6.45
N GLU A 138 11.19 9.66 -5.27
CA GLU A 138 9.88 10.19 -4.85
C GLU A 138 9.94 11.71 -4.66
N ALA A 139 11.02 12.22 -4.06
CA ALA A 139 11.19 13.64 -3.76
C ALA A 139 11.45 14.53 -4.99
N LEU A 140 11.86 13.95 -6.13
CA LEU A 140 12.16 14.70 -7.36
C LEU A 140 10.93 15.34 -8.02
N LEU A 141 9.72 14.90 -7.70
CA LEU A 141 8.49 15.46 -8.29
C LEU A 141 7.84 16.48 -7.36
N ASN A 142 8.25 17.74 -7.51
CA ASN A 142 7.49 18.88 -7.00
C ASN A 142 6.64 19.45 -8.12
N VAL A 143 5.32 19.31 -8.02
CA VAL A 143 4.41 20.03 -8.91
C VAL A 143 4.31 21.46 -8.41
N LEU A 144 4.79 22.39 -9.23
CA LEU A 144 4.71 23.81 -8.95
C LEU A 144 3.43 24.37 -9.58
N ASN A 145 2.74 25.23 -8.82
CA ASN A 145 1.71 26.09 -9.38
C ASN A 145 2.33 27.09 -10.38
N PRO A 146 1.51 27.78 -11.20
CA PRO A 146 1.99 28.85 -12.08
C PRO A 146 2.74 29.98 -11.35
N ASP A 147 2.50 30.15 -10.04
CA ASP A 147 3.20 31.09 -9.17
C ASP A 147 4.48 30.53 -8.53
N SER A 148 4.95 29.36 -8.98
CA SER A 148 6.12 28.63 -8.45
C SER A 148 5.99 28.19 -6.99
N THR A 149 4.78 28.18 -6.41
CA THR A 149 4.55 27.56 -5.11
C THR A 149 4.42 26.05 -5.25
N ALA A 150 4.99 25.29 -4.31
CA ALA A 150 4.89 23.84 -4.31
C ALA A 150 3.47 23.39 -3.94
N THR A 151 2.82 22.67 -4.86
CA THR A 151 1.51 22.08 -4.64
C THR A 151 1.67 20.68 -4.07
N VAL A 152 1.12 20.47 -2.88
CA VAL A 152 0.98 19.13 -2.31
C VAL A 152 -0.13 18.42 -3.07
N LEU A 153 0.24 17.59 -4.04
CA LEU A 153 -0.72 16.71 -4.71
C LEU A 153 -1.21 15.66 -3.71
N LYS A 154 -2.46 15.82 -3.27
CA LYS A 154 -3.19 14.70 -2.68
C LYS A 154 -3.57 13.76 -3.83
N HIS A 155 -2.84 12.66 -3.92
CA HIS A 155 -3.11 11.66 -4.95
C HIS A 155 -4.47 10.97 -4.74
N ARG A 156 -4.94 10.88 -3.49
CA ARG A 156 -6.21 10.21 -3.16
C ARG A 156 -7.43 10.95 -3.71
N LEU A 157 -8.42 10.17 -4.15
CA LEU A 157 -9.72 10.66 -4.58
C LEU A 157 -10.47 11.29 -3.39
N SER A 158 -11.00 12.48 -3.62
CA SER A 158 -11.77 13.32 -2.72
C SER A 158 -12.84 14.04 -3.54
N PRO A 159 -13.88 14.62 -2.92
CA PRO A 159 -14.93 15.31 -3.67
C PRO A 159 -14.42 16.49 -4.50
N LEU A 160 -13.25 17.03 -4.15
CA LEU A 160 -12.62 18.18 -4.80
C LEU A 160 -11.79 17.82 -6.05
N ASN A 161 -11.35 16.56 -6.17
CA ASN A 161 -10.51 16.09 -7.27
C ASN A 161 -11.09 14.87 -8.01
N ASN A 162 -12.31 14.45 -7.65
CA ASN A 162 -13.03 13.41 -8.38
C ASN A 162 -13.60 13.99 -9.69
N PRO A 163 -13.25 13.44 -10.87
CA PRO A 163 -13.80 13.91 -12.13
C PRO A 163 -15.33 13.82 -12.13
N GLN A 164 -15.99 14.80 -12.75
CA GLN A 164 -17.46 14.77 -12.88
C GLN A 164 -17.86 13.58 -13.74
N VAL A 165 -18.80 12.77 -13.25
CA VAL A 165 -19.34 11.64 -13.98
C VAL A 165 -20.27 12.17 -15.06
N GLU A 166 -19.90 12.04 -16.32
CA GLU A 166 -20.82 12.27 -17.44
C GLU A 166 -21.93 11.22 -17.38
N LYS A 167 -23.19 11.67 -17.48
CA LYS A 167 -24.34 10.77 -17.51
C LYS A 167 -24.36 10.03 -18.85
N CYS A 168 -23.77 8.84 -18.89
CA CYS A 168 -23.93 7.94 -20.03
C CYS A 168 -25.35 7.35 -20.00
N GLY A 169 -26.01 7.28 -21.16
CA GLY A 169 -27.41 6.85 -21.28
C GLY A 169 -27.69 5.40 -20.85
N SER A 170 -26.66 4.61 -20.55
CA SER A 170 -26.72 3.23 -20.07
C SER A 170 -26.21 3.10 -18.62
N GLY A 171 -26.90 3.70 -17.66
CA GLY A 171 -26.61 3.52 -16.24
C GLY A 171 -25.28 4.13 -15.75
N TYR A 172 -25.00 3.95 -14.47
CA TYR A 172 -23.74 4.39 -13.84
C TYR A 172 -22.74 3.22 -13.86
N MET A 173 -21.54 3.45 -14.41
CA MET A 173 -20.42 2.53 -14.24
C MET A 173 -19.62 2.91 -12.98
N GLN A 174 -19.19 1.91 -12.22
CA GLN A 174 -18.34 2.10 -11.05
C GLN A 174 -17.01 1.36 -11.27
N LEU A 175 -15.90 2.07 -11.05
CA LEU A 175 -14.60 1.42 -10.99
C LEU A 175 -14.58 0.47 -9.78
N SER A 176 -14.52 -0.83 -10.05
CA SER A 176 -14.51 -1.88 -9.03
C SER A 176 -13.16 -2.60 -8.96
N GLU A 177 -12.48 -2.77 -10.10
CA GLU A 177 -11.23 -3.53 -10.19
C GLU A 177 -10.14 -2.70 -10.87
N VAL A 178 -8.90 -2.82 -10.39
CA VAL A 178 -7.73 -2.15 -10.96
C VAL A 178 -6.57 -3.13 -11.06
N LEU A 179 -5.98 -3.24 -12.23
CA LEU A 179 -4.71 -3.91 -12.46
C LEU A 179 -3.62 -2.85 -12.69
N ILE A 180 -2.58 -2.86 -11.87
CA ILE A 180 -1.41 -1.98 -11.99
C ILE A 180 -0.20 -2.86 -12.33
N VAL A 181 0.28 -2.73 -13.56
CA VAL A 181 1.39 -3.53 -14.09
C VAL A 181 2.62 -2.65 -14.30
N GLY A 182 3.70 -2.96 -13.59
CA GLY A 182 5.02 -2.36 -13.81
C GLY A 182 5.95 -3.34 -14.52
N ASN A 183 6.33 -3.05 -15.75
CA ASN A 183 7.16 -3.90 -16.61
C ASN A 183 8.29 -3.13 -17.32
N CYS A 184 8.74 -2.02 -16.73
CA CYS A 184 9.96 -1.32 -17.16
C CYS A 184 11.22 -2.04 -16.64
N TYR A 185 12.25 -2.17 -17.47
CA TYR A 185 13.49 -2.86 -17.11
C TYR A 185 14.30 -2.05 -16.10
N GLU A 186 14.52 -0.76 -16.40
CA GLU A 186 15.34 0.17 -15.62
C GLU A 186 14.46 1.21 -14.93
N GLN A 187 13.96 0.85 -13.75
CA GLN A 187 13.17 1.77 -12.94
C GLN A 187 13.45 1.56 -11.46
N THR A 188 13.61 2.67 -10.74
CA THR A 188 13.71 2.67 -9.29
C THR A 188 12.49 1.98 -8.67
N ARG A 189 12.77 1.02 -7.78
CA ARG A 189 11.76 0.17 -7.14
C ARG A 189 12.18 -0.15 -5.72
N PHE A 190 11.21 -0.56 -4.92
CA PHE A 190 11.45 -1.19 -3.63
C PHE A 190 10.34 -2.20 -3.35
N SER A 191 10.69 -3.42 -2.95
CA SER A 191 9.71 -4.49 -2.64
C SER A 191 8.75 -4.79 -3.80
N GLU A 192 9.29 -4.89 -5.03
CA GLU A 192 8.51 -5.11 -6.27
C GLU A 192 7.48 -4.00 -6.57
N LEU A 193 7.65 -2.82 -5.97
CA LEU A 193 6.83 -1.64 -6.24
C LEU A 193 7.72 -0.57 -6.88
N SER A 194 7.46 -0.23 -8.14
CA SER A 194 8.10 0.90 -8.81
C SER A 194 7.45 2.23 -8.44
N LEU A 195 8.14 3.35 -8.69
CA LEU A 195 7.66 4.70 -8.34
C LEU A 195 6.30 5.05 -8.97
N ASP A 196 6.06 4.64 -10.22
CA ASP A 196 4.81 4.86 -10.92
C ASP A 196 3.69 3.98 -10.36
N MET A 197 3.96 2.70 -10.08
CA MET A 197 3.00 1.80 -9.41
C MET A 197 2.59 2.36 -8.04
N TYR A 198 3.56 2.84 -7.26
CA TYR A 198 3.33 3.49 -5.96
C TYR A 198 2.43 4.73 -6.06
N ARG A 199 2.59 5.54 -7.11
CA ARG A 199 1.76 6.73 -7.37
C ARG A 199 0.36 6.35 -7.83
N MET A 200 0.25 5.41 -8.77
CA MET A 200 -1.04 4.92 -9.28
C MET A 200 -1.85 4.24 -8.16
N LEU A 201 -1.18 3.45 -7.32
CA LEU A 201 -1.80 2.83 -6.14
C LEU A 201 -2.48 3.90 -5.28
N GLN A 202 -1.79 4.97 -4.93
CA GLN A 202 -2.36 6.02 -4.09
C GLN A 202 -3.41 6.88 -4.81
N THR A 203 -3.28 7.02 -6.13
CA THR A 203 -4.20 7.85 -6.92
C THR A 203 -5.61 7.28 -6.96
N LEU A 204 -5.71 5.96 -6.84
CA LEU A 204 -6.96 5.22 -6.95
C LEU A 204 -7.58 4.89 -5.58
N GLU A 205 -7.03 5.41 -4.50
CA GLU A 205 -7.59 5.31 -3.15
C GLU A 205 -8.44 6.54 -2.80
N ARG A 206 -9.56 6.34 -2.12
CA ARG A 206 -10.39 7.40 -1.54
C ARG A 206 -9.76 7.95 -0.26
N ASP A 207 -9.90 9.25 -0.02
CA ASP A 207 -9.45 9.90 1.21
C ASP A 207 -10.34 9.46 2.39
N PRO A 208 -9.78 8.93 3.49
CA PRO A 208 -10.57 8.42 4.62
C PRO A 208 -11.30 9.54 5.37
N LEU A 209 -10.86 10.80 5.25
CA LEU A 209 -11.55 11.96 5.83
C LEU A 209 -12.88 12.28 5.11
N ASP A 210 -13.06 11.77 3.89
CA ASP A 210 -14.31 11.89 3.13
C ASP A 210 -15.46 11.11 3.80
N THR A 211 -15.13 10.06 4.56
CA THR A 211 -16.10 9.25 5.33
C THR A 211 -16.86 10.05 6.38
N LEU A 212 -16.33 11.20 6.82
CA LEU A 212 -16.93 12.08 7.83
C LEU A 212 -17.78 13.20 7.22
N HIS A 213 -17.57 13.54 5.95
CA HIS A 213 -18.24 14.67 5.29
C HIS A 213 -19.39 14.27 4.34
N GLY A 214 -19.64 12.96 4.17
CA GLY A 214 -20.79 12.45 3.37
C GLY A 214 -22.18 12.68 3.99
N SER A 215 -22.26 13.35 5.14
CA SER A 215 -23.51 13.79 5.76
C SER A 215 -23.32 15.18 6.35
N THR A 216 -23.72 16.23 5.63
CA THR A 216 -24.25 17.48 6.19
C THR A 216 -24.55 18.49 5.08
N THR A 217 -25.82 18.56 4.70
CA THR A 217 -26.45 19.85 4.40
C THR A 217 -26.60 20.63 5.72
N SER A 218 -26.02 21.83 5.81
CA SER A 218 -26.15 22.87 6.88
C SER A 218 -25.64 22.43 8.27
N VAL A 219 -24.83 23.13 9.09
CA VAL A 219 -24.66 24.55 9.48
C VAL A 219 -23.29 24.66 10.21
N PRO A 220 -22.59 25.81 10.34
CA PRO A 220 -21.30 25.86 11.04
C PRO A 220 -21.45 26.23 12.53
N ASN A 221 -20.84 25.46 13.46
CA ASN A 221 -20.08 26.00 14.60
C ASN A 221 -19.42 24.95 15.53
N SER A 222 -18.11 25.14 15.74
CA SER A 222 -17.37 25.18 17.02
C SER A 222 -17.49 24.02 18.05
N ARG A 223 -16.40 23.24 18.24
CA ARG A 223 -15.43 23.30 19.38
C ARG A 223 -14.72 21.95 19.62
N LEU A 224 -13.44 22.09 19.96
CA LEU A 224 -12.42 21.13 20.42
C LEU A 224 -12.90 19.90 21.22
N SER A 225 -12.28 18.74 20.96
CA SER A 225 -11.41 17.99 21.91
C SER A 225 -11.42 16.47 21.68
N GLY A 226 -10.24 15.85 21.76
CA GLY A 226 -10.14 14.46 22.20
C GLY A 226 -9.50 13.44 21.25
N LEU A 227 -8.30 13.70 20.70
CA LEU A 227 -7.45 12.60 20.22
C LEU A 227 -6.74 11.96 21.43
N GLY A 228 -7.51 11.19 22.21
CA GLY A 228 -7.02 10.38 23.31
C GLY A 228 -6.61 8.99 22.83
N SER A 229 -5.34 8.66 23.06
CA SER A 229 -4.73 7.34 23.29
C SER A 229 -5.54 6.10 22.87
N LEU A 230 -5.04 5.36 21.87
CA LEU A 230 -5.37 3.95 21.66
C LEU A 230 -4.13 3.09 21.90
N GLU A 231 -3.85 2.89 23.19
CA GLU A 231 -3.09 1.74 23.66
C GLU A 231 -4.03 0.51 23.64
N ASN A 232 -3.80 -0.38 22.69
CA ASN A 232 -4.20 -1.80 22.70
C ASN A 232 -5.47 -2.18 23.52
N GLY A 233 -6.63 -2.14 22.87
CA GLY A 233 -7.82 -2.84 23.37
C GLY A 233 -9.12 -2.39 22.70
N LEU A 234 -9.59 -3.17 21.71
CA LEU A 234 -10.96 -3.09 21.13
C LEU A 234 -12.04 -3.06 22.23
N PRO A 235 -13.18 -2.35 22.05
CA PRO A 235 -14.28 -2.71 21.13
C PRO A 235 -14.84 -1.49 20.32
N ALA A 236 -15.70 -1.57 19.30
CA ALA A 236 -16.85 -2.46 19.07
C ALA A 236 -17.11 -2.77 17.59
N SER A 237 -17.71 -3.95 17.42
CA SER A 237 -18.26 -4.61 16.26
C SER A 237 -19.33 -3.82 15.50
N GLY A 238 -19.25 -3.88 14.18
CA GLY A 238 -20.32 -3.56 13.23
C GLY A 238 -20.09 -4.27 11.90
N HIS A 239 -19.91 -5.59 11.94
CA HIS A 239 -19.97 -6.42 10.73
C HIS A 239 -21.45 -6.66 10.39
N ALA A 240 -21.95 -6.02 9.34
CA ALA A 240 -23.12 -6.51 8.63
C ALA A 240 -22.60 -7.36 7.45
N ASN A 241 -22.87 -8.66 7.53
CA ASN A 241 -22.83 -9.57 6.38
C ASN A 241 -24.06 -9.27 5.53
N ASP A 242 -23.87 -8.97 4.23
CA ASP A 242 -24.97 -8.92 3.27
C ASP A 242 -24.89 -10.13 2.33
N GLU A 243 -25.50 -11.23 2.76
CA GLU A 243 -26.07 -12.26 1.88
C GLU A 243 -27.37 -12.77 2.51
N ALA A 244 -28.52 -12.34 1.96
CA ALA A 244 -29.76 -13.12 1.78
C ALA A 244 -30.95 -12.17 1.48
N GLY A 245 -31.64 -12.43 0.38
CA GLY A 245 -32.76 -11.60 -0.10
C GLY A 245 -34.03 -11.66 0.75
N SER A 246 -34.83 -10.59 0.65
CA SER A 246 -36.28 -10.60 0.38
C SER A 246 -36.88 -9.20 0.64
N ASN A 247 -37.50 -8.65 -0.41
CA ASN A 247 -38.66 -7.75 -0.43
C ASN A 247 -38.87 -6.76 0.73
N GLY A 248 -38.70 -5.47 0.42
CA GLY A 248 -39.27 -4.38 1.21
C GLY A 248 -38.84 -3.02 0.67
N ALA A 249 -39.63 -2.45 -0.23
CA ALA A 249 -39.43 -1.11 -0.75
C ALA A 249 -39.43 -0.07 0.38
N SER A 250 -38.30 0.64 0.59
CA SER A 250 -38.23 2.00 1.13
C SER A 250 -36.78 2.51 1.17
N GLY A 251 -36.49 3.56 0.38
CA GLY A 251 -35.38 4.49 0.64
C GLY A 251 -33.97 4.03 0.22
N CYS A 252 -33.71 3.91 -1.08
CA CYS A 252 -32.35 3.78 -1.59
C CYS A 252 -31.61 5.13 -1.42
N GLY A 253 -30.88 5.28 -0.32
CA GLY A 253 -29.76 6.22 -0.28
C GLY A 253 -28.62 5.69 -1.16
N PRO A 254 -27.81 6.54 -1.81
CA PRO A 254 -26.68 6.08 -2.60
C PRO A 254 -25.73 5.29 -1.70
N THR A 255 -25.53 4.01 -2.01
CA THR A 255 -24.50 3.18 -1.38
C THR A 255 -23.17 3.89 -1.59
N ARG A 256 -22.43 4.07 -0.48
CA ARG A 256 -21.17 4.82 -0.52
C ARG A 256 -20.21 4.14 -1.48
N PRO A 257 -19.52 4.89 -2.35
CA PRO A 257 -18.63 4.26 -3.30
C PRO A 257 -17.41 3.70 -2.56
N HIS A 258 -17.24 2.38 -2.63
CA HIS A 258 -16.10 1.67 -2.04
C HIS A 258 -14.80 1.96 -2.82
N ASN A 259 -13.65 1.67 -2.22
CA ASN A 259 -12.40 1.64 -2.97
C ASN A 259 -12.41 0.48 -3.96
N PRO A 260 -11.78 0.63 -5.14
CA PRO A 260 -11.61 -0.50 -6.04
C PRO A 260 -10.60 -1.51 -5.46
N HIS A 261 -10.84 -2.77 -5.76
CA HIS A 261 -9.88 -3.85 -5.56
C HIS A 261 -8.69 -3.67 -6.49
N LYS A 262 -7.50 -4.05 -6.00
CA LYS A 262 -6.24 -3.83 -6.72
C LYS A 262 -5.43 -5.09 -6.86
N TYR A 263 -4.86 -5.25 -8.05
CA TYR A 263 -3.86 -6.24 -8.38
C TYR A 263 -2.57 -5.52 -8.78
N LEU A 264 -1.50 -5.76 -8.04
CA LEU A 264 -0.17 -5.24 -8.35
C LEU A 264 0.64 -6.34 -9.02
N LEU A 265 1.14 -6.08 -10.22
CA LEU A 265 1.96 -7.04 -10.97
C LEU A 265 3.27 -6.39 -11.37
N TYR A 266 4.37 -6.84 -10.76
CA TYR A 266 5.71 -6.41 -11.13
C TYR A 266 6.37 -7.45 -12.03
N LYS A 267 6.74 -7.03 -13.25
CA LYS A 267 7.31 -7.86 -14.30
C LYS A 267 6.58 -9.21 -14.46
N PRO A 268 5.24 -9.22 -14.60
CA PRO A 268 4.50 -10.47 -14.71
C PRO A 268 4.86 -11.22 -15.99
N THR A 269 4.86 -12.54 -15.90
CA THR A 269 4.80 -13.38 -17.10
C THR A 269 3.44 -13.22 -17.80
N PHE A 270 3.40 -13.54 -19.10
CA PHE A 270 2.15 -13.51 -19.87
C PHE A 270 1.05 -14.37 -19.22
N SER A 271 1.39 -15.54 -18.69
CA SER A 271 0.44 -16.42 -18.01
C SER A 271 -0.10 -15.79 -16.72
N GLN A 272 0.76 -15.22 -15.88
CA GLN A 272 0.34 -14.54 -14.65
C GLN A 272 -0.59 -13.36 -14.97
N PHE A 273 -0.24 -12.53 -15.96
CA PHE A 273 -1.08 -11.43 -16.40
C PHE A 273 -2.48 -11.91 -16.83
N ASN A 274 -2.55 -12.93 -17.69
CA ASN A 274 -3.82 -13.48 -18.17
C ASN A 274 -4.65 -14.14 -17.05
N THR A 275 -4.02 -14.80 -16.09
CA THR A 275 -4.74 -15.37 -14.94
C THR A 275 -5.38 -14.27 -14.10
N VAL A 276 -4.65 -13.18 -13.83
CA VAL A 276 -5.12 -12.10 -12.96
C VAL A 276 -6.20 -11.26 -13.64
N ILE A 277 -6.04 -10.94 -14.92
CA ILE A 277 -7.08 -10.22 -15.68
C ILE A 277 -8.36 -11.06 -15.78
N ALA A 278 -8.26 -12.36 -16.06
CA ALA A 278 -9.42 -13.25 -16.08
C ALA A 278 -10.13 -13.32 -14.72
N ALA A 279 -9.39 -13.33 -13.62
CA ALA A 279 -9.97 -13.28 -12.27
C ALA A 279 -10.71 -11.96 -12.02
N ALA A 280 -10.09 -10.83 -12.35
CA ALA A 280 -10.71 -9.51 -12.19
C ALA A 280 -12.01 -9.37 -13.01
N PHE A 281 -12.04 -9.88 -14.26
CA PHE A 281 -13.27 -9.88 -15.07
C PHE A 281 -14.36 -10.78 -14.50
N LYS A 282 -14.00 -11.90 -13.87
CA LYS A 282 -14.97 -12.80 -13.24
C LYS A 282 -15.66 -12.17 -12.03
N ASP A 283 -14.93 -11.34 -11.29
CA ASP A 283 -15.40 -10.69 -10.07
C ASP A 283 -16.12 -9.35 -10.36
N VAL A 284 -16.05 -8.84 -11.59
CA VAL A 284 -16.69 -7.58 -11.99
C VAL A 284 -18.22 -7.72 -12.07
N SER A 285 -18.95 -6.79 -11.45
CA SER A 285 -20.42 -6.72 -11.55
C SER A 285 -20.90 -6.16 -12.90
N ALA A 286 -22.18 -6.28 -13.21
CA ALA A 286 -22.78 -5.74 -14.44
C ALA A 286 -22.61 -4.21 -14.61
N THR A 287 -22.40 -3.47 -13.51
CA THR A 287 -22.11 -2.03 -13.51
C THR A 287 -20.65 -1.74 -13.16
N GLY A 288 -19.81 -2.76 -13.06
CA GLY A 288 -18.41 -2.66 -12.69
C GLY A 288 -17.50 -2.40 -13.89
N ALA A 289 -16.47 -1.60 -13.70
CA ALA A 289 -15.41 -1.37 -14.67
C ALA A 289 -14.07 -1.88 -14.13
N VAL A 290 -13.26 -2.41 -15.04
CA VAL A 290 -11.85 -2.76 -14.78
C VAL A 290 -10.96 -1.66 -15.36
N LEU A 291 -10.08 -1.12 -14.53
CA LEU A 291 -9.00 -0.23 -14.96
C LEU A 291 -7.71 -1.03 -15.13
N LEU A 292 -7.12 -0.98 -16.32
CA LEU A 292 -5.81 -1.55 -16.59
C LEU A 292 -4.79 -0.42 -16.78
N TYR A 293 -3.82 -0.38 -15.89
CA TYR A 293 -2.63 0.46 -15.99
C TYR A 293 -1.42 -0.42 -16.31
N ILE A 294 -0.74 -0.15 -17.43
CA ILE A 294 0.50 -0.81 -17.81
C ILE A 294 1.58 0.25 -18.02
N SER A 295 2.69 0.12 -17.29
CA SER A 295 3.95 0.81 -17.55
C SER A 295 4.95 -0.19 -18.11
N ALA A 296 5.39 0.00 -19.35
CA ALA A 296 6.35 -0.90 -19.99
C ALA A 296 7.24 -0.16 -21.00
N ASP A 297 8.41 -0.74 -21.24
CA ASP A 297 9.33 -0.24 -22.26
C ASP A 297 8.84 -0.62 -23.67
N GLY A 298 8.72 0.38 -24.54
CA GLY A 298 8.32 0.16 -25.93
C GLY A 298 9.49 -0.28 -26.80
N ILE A 299 9.30 -1.32 -27.62
CA ILE A 299 10.25 -1.68 -28.68
C ILE A 299 9.92 -0.83 -29.91
N ARG A 300 10.87 -0.03 -30.38
CA ARG A 300 10.74 0.64 -31.68
C ARG A 300 10.94 -0.38 -32.78
N THR A 301 9.94 -0.57 -33.64
CA THR A 301 10.14 -1.27 -34.90
C THR A 301 11.21 -0.52 -35.70
N PRO A 302 12.22 -1.21 -36.27
CA PRO A 302 13.16 -0.55 -37.16
C PRO A 302 12.37 0.04 -38.33
N THR A 303 12.27 1.36 -38.39
CA THR A 303 11.63 2.05 -39.50
C THR A 303 12.35 1.64 -40.79
N ALA A 304 11.67 0.92 -41.68
CA ALA A 304 12.08 0.84 -43.06
C ALA A 304 12.26 2.28 -43.58
N LYS A 305 13.41 2.56 -44.17
CA LYS A 305 13.82 3.90 -44.62
C LYS A 305 12.70 4.56 -45.43
N TYR A 306 11.99 5.51 -44.83
CA TYR A 306 11.30 6.56 -45.55
C TYR A 306 11.47 7.87 -44.79
N GLY A 307 11.80 8.90 -45.55
CA GLY A 307 12.38 10.15 -45.08
C GLY A 307 11.55 10.88 -44.02
N ASP A 308 12.30 11.46 -43.08
CA ASP A 308 12.04 12.69 -42.34
C ASP A 308 10.57 13.08 -42.11
N GLU A 309 10.03 12.71 -40.94
CA GLU A 309 9.35 13.67 -40.07
C GLU A 309 9.58 13.29 -38.61
N ARG A 310 10.23 14.17 -37.85
CA ARG A 310 10.38 14.07 -36.40
C ARG A 310 9.02 14.14 -35.71
N LYS A 311 8.43 12.99 -35.39
CA LYS A 311 7.46 12.86 -34.29
C LYS A 311 8.15 12.16 -33.12
N ARG A 312 8.54 12.96 -32.12
CA ARG A 312 9.00 12.46 -30.81
C ARG A 312 7.84 11.74 -30.14
N PHE A 313 7.76 10.41 -30.27
CA PHE A 313 6.95 9.60 -29.38
C PHE A 313 7.78 9.22 -28.16
N LEU A 314 7.26 9.62 -26.99
CA LEU A 314 7.79 9.44 -25.65
C LEU A 314 8.15 7.97 -25.38
N THR A 315 9.29 7.73 -24.76
CA THR A 315 9.90 6.43 -24.46
C THR A 315 9.27 5.67 -23.28
N CYS A 316 7.98 5.87 -22.99
CA CYS A 316 7.27 5.13 -21.95
C CYS A 316 5.82 4.90 -22.42
N PHE A 317 5.43 3.65 -22.66
CA PHE A 317 4.04 3.33 -22.99
C PHE A 317 3.27 3.33 -21.66
N THR A 318 2.50 4.39 -21.42
CA THR A 318 1.51 4.45 -20.33
C THR A 318 0.13 4.39 -20.98
N GLU A 319 -0.49 3.22 -20.95
CA GLU A 319 -1.84 3.04 -21.48
C GLU A 319 -2.80 2.83 -20.31
N LEU A 320 -3.89 3.60 -20.31
CA LEU A 320 -4.95 3.52 -19.33
C LEU A 320 -6.19 3.02 -20.05
N LEU A 321 -6.49 1.73 -19.90
CA LEU A 321 -7.61 1.10 -20.58
C LEU A 321 -8.74 0.85 -19.58
N LEU A 322 -9.91 1.45 -19.83
CA LEU A 322 -11.13 1.15 -19.10
C LEU A 322 -11.89 0.08 -19.89
N ILE A 323 -12.08 -1.10 -19.30
CA ILE A 323 -12.80 -2.20 -19.96
C ILE A 323 -14.12 -2.44 -19.23
N SER A 324 -15.22 -2.40 -19.99
CA SER A 324 -16.56 -2.80 -19.54
C SER A 324 -16.79 -4.26 -19.89
N ALA A 325 -17.32 -5.04 -18.95
CA ALA A 325 -18.01 -6.28 -19.32
C ALA A 325 -19.33 -5.88 -20.01
N GLY A 326 -19.54 -6.35 -21.23
CA GLY A 326 -20.77 -6.17 -22.01
C GLY A 326 -21.58 -7.44 -22.06
#